data_AF-A0A258FWR1-F1
#
_entry.id   AF-A0A258FWR1-F1
#
_cell.length_a   1.000
_cell.length_b   1.000
_cell.length_c   1.000
_cell.angle_alpha   90.00
_cell.angle_beta   90.00
_cell.angle_gamma   90.00
#
_symmetry.space_group_name_H-M   'P 1'
#
loop_
_entity.id
_entity.type
_entity.pdbx_description
1 polymer ?
#
loop_
_entity_poly.entity_id
_entity_poly.type
_entity_poly.pdbx_seq_one_letter_code
_entity_poly.pdbx_strand_id
1 'polypeptide(L)'
;MKRFIALPFFVALISLVPTKVFAHCPLCVGGAGAAAALASVMGVKYGAIGVFMGGFAVALSLFIVNRLPKKFKYQNVVVGWLIYLTTLIPMYPFLKGDYVSWFISAGGDYGSLLNKTYLIDLFIVGSIIGSLIVLYSMKLSTRITEKRGGKQIKFQGMILTFSLLIISVMILQLWPR
;
A
#
# COMPACT_ATOMS: atom_id res chain seq x y z
N MET A 1 9.34 -18.13 -29.06
CA MET A 1 9.36 -16.65 -29.20
C MET A 1 9.13 -15.85 -27.89
N LYS A 2 8.82 -16.45 -26.72
CA LYS A 2 8.57 -15.69 -25.47
C LYS A 2 9.82 -15.27 -24.66
N ARG A 3 11.02 -15.79 -24.97
CA ARG A 3 12.26 -15.54 -24.20
C ARG A 3 13.06 -14.30 -24.63
N PHE A 4 12.87 -13.80 -25.85
CA PHE A 4 13.65 -12.67 -26.39
C PHE A 4 13.13 -11.28 -25.98
N ILE A 5 11.88 -11.17 -25.53
CA ILE A 5 11.30 -9.91 -25.01
C ILE A 5 11.65 -9.68 -23.53
N ALA A 6 11.98 -10.75 -22.78
CA ALA A 6 12.35 -10.64 -21.38
C ALA A 6 13.72 -9.97 -21.16
N LEU A 7 14.66 -10.17 -22.09
CA LEU A 7 16.03 -9.65 -21.97
C LEU A 7 16.14 -8.12 -22.08
N PRO A 8 15.55 -7.43 -23.07
CA PRO A 8 15.59 -5.96 -23.15
C PRO A 8 14.79 -5.31 -22.02
N PHE A 9 13.74 -5.96 -21.54
CA PHE A 9 12.95 -5.49 -20.39
C PHE A 9 13.76 -5.53 -19.10
N PHE A 10 14.54 -6.59 -18.87
CA PHE A 10 15.40 -6.73 -17.69
C PHE A 10 16.57 -5.74 -17.68
N VAL A 11 17.16 -5.46 -18.87
CA VAL A 11 18.24 -4.49 -19.03
C VAL A 11 17.74 -3.04 -18.85
N ALA A 12 16.54 -2.72 -19.37
CA ALA A 12 15.91 -1.43 -19.14
C ALA A 12 15.57 -1.20 -17.65
N LEU A 13 15.18 -2.25 -16.94
CA LEU A 13 14.88 -2.21 -15.50
C LEU A 13 16.12 -1.92 -14.64
N ILE A 14 17.29 -2.42 -15.06
CA ILE A 14 18.58 -2.18 -14.39
C ILE A 14 19.12 -0.78 -14.68
N SER A 15 18.87 -0.23 -15.87
CA SER A 15 19.32 1.13 -16.25
C SER A 15 18.54 2.26 -15.57
N LEU A 16 17.34 1.97 -15.04
CA LEU A 16 16.50 2.95 -14.35
C LEU A 16 16.81 3.09 -12.85
N VAL A 17 17.84 2.43 -12.33
CA VAL A 17 18.20 2.51 -10.91
C VAL A 17 18.73 3.91 -10.58
N PRO A 18 17.95 4.76 -9.87
CA PRO A 18 18.37 6.11 -9.59
C PRO A 18 19.50 6.10 -8.55
N THR A 19 20.63 6.71 -8.91
CA THR A 19 21.83 6.83 -8.07
C THR A 19 21.64 7.78 -6.87
N LYS A 20 20.58 8.60 -6.87
CA LYS A 20 20.19 9.45 -5.75
C LYS A 20 18.92 8.93 -5.10
N VAL A 21 19.08 8.26 -3.97
CA VAL A 21 17.97 7.77 -3.14
C VAL A 21 17.48 8.94 -2.29
N PHE A 22 16.51 9.69 -2.79
CA PHE A 22 15.75 10.62 -1.95
C PHE A 22 14.92 9.82 -0.93
N ALA A 23 14.91 10.30 0.32
CA ALA A 23 14.32 9.64 1.49
C ALA A 23 12.80 9.34 1.41
N HIS A 24 12.11 9.74 0.34
CA HIS A 24 10.72 9.38 0.06
C HIS A 24 10.63 8.91 -1.40
N CYS A 25 10.70 7.59 -1.55
CA CYS A 25 11.22 6.94 -2.75
C CYS A 25 10.15 6.91 -3.87
N PRO A 26 10.36 7.61 -5.01
CA PRO A 26 9.48 7.48 -6.18
C PRO A 26 9.43 6.03 -6.68
N LEU A 27 10.47 5.25 -6.36
CA LEU A 27 10.55 3.83 -6.66
C LEU A 27 9.49 3.01 -5.88
N CYS A 28 9.13 3.39 -4.65
CA CYS A 28 8.04 2.71 -3.91
C CYS A 28 6.67 3.04 -4.51
N VAL A 29 6.48 4.28 -4.97
CA VAL A 29 5.27 4.69 -5.70
C VAL A 29 5.16 3.90 -7.00
N GLY A 30 6.22 3.88 -7.80
CA GLY A 30 6.26 3.12 -9.05
C GLY A 30 6.07 1.62 -8.83
N GLY A 31 6.77 1.04 -7.87
CA GLY A 31 6.70 -0.40 -7.60
C GLY A 31 5.37 -0.84 -6.98
N ALA A 32 4.80 -0.06 -6.04
CA ALA A 32 3.48 -0.39 -5.46
C ALA A 32 2.36 -0.22 -6.49
N GLY A 33 2.44 0.82 -7.34
CA GLY A 33 1.52 1.01 -8.45
C GLY A 33 1.61 -0.13 -9.48
N ALA A 34 2.83 -0.53 -9.85
CA ALA A 34 3.06 -1.67 -10.75
C ALA A 34 2.54 -2.98 -10.13
N ALA A 35 2.80 -3.23 -8.84
CA ALA A 35 2.30 -4.40 -8.13
C ALA A 35 0.76 -4.43 -8.06
N ALA A 36 0.11 -3.29 -7.82
CA ALA A 36 -1.35 -3.18 -7.83
C ALA A 36 -1.93 -3.48 -9.22
N ALA A 37 -1.33 -2.91 -10.28
CA ALA A 37 -1.76 -3.17 -11.66
C ALA A 37 -1.59 -4.65 -12.03
N LEU A 38 -0.43 -5.25 -11.73
CA LEU A 38 -0.20 -6.67 -11.96
C LEU A 38 -1.19 -7.54 -11.17
N ALA A 39 -1.48 -7.20 -9.92
CA ALA A 39 -2.47 -7.92 -9.11
C ALA A 39 -3.88 -7.84 -9.70
N SER A 40 -4.28 -6.69 -10.27
CA SER A 40 -5.58 -6.56 -10.94
C SER A 40 -5.68 -7.42 -12.21
N VAL A 41 -4.60 -7.50 -13.00
CA VAL A 41 -4.58 -8.31 -14.24
C VAL A 41 -4.54 -9.80 -13.92
N MET A 42 -3.89 -10.20 -12.82
CA MET A 42 -3.82 -11.59 -12.37
C MET A 42 -5.08 -12.10 -11.67
N GLY A 43 -6.11 -11.25 -11.48
CA GLY A 43 -7.37 -11.66 -10.83
C GLY A 43 -7.21 -12.01 -9.35
N VAL A 44 -6.27 -11.35 -8.65
CA VAL A 44 -6.04 -11.55 -7.21
C VAL A 44 -7.24 -11.01 -6.40
N LYS A 45 -7.50 -11.54 -5.19
CA LYS A 45 -8.59 -11.09 -4.31
C LYS A 45 -8.56 -9.56 -4.11
N TYR A 46 -9.74 -8.91 -4.07
CA TYR A 46 -9.82 -7.44 -3.95
C TYR A 46 -9.16 -6.89 -2.68
N GLY A 47 -9.11 -7.67 -1.59
CA GLY A 47 -8.38 -7.30 -0.38
C GLY A 47 -6.86 -7.16 -0.58
N ALA A 48 -6.25 -8.05 -1.38
CA ALA A 48 -4.82 -7.97 -1.70
C ALA A 48 -4.51 -6.78 -2.61
N ILE A 49 -5.38 -6.51 -3.59
CA ILE A 49 -5.29 -5.30 -4.43
C ILE A 49 -5.40 -4.05 -3.54
N GLY A 50 -6.32 -4.08 -2.55
CA GLY A 50 -6.46 -3.05 -1.53
C GLY A 50 -5.15 -2.78 -0.79
N VAL A 51 -4.45 -3.81 -0.31
CA VAL A 51 -3.15 -3.66 0.38
C VAL A 51 -2.11 -2.93 -0.48
N PHE A 52 -1.97 -3.30 -1.76
CA PHE A 52 -1.04 -2.59 -2.64
C PHE A 52 -1.49 -1.15 -2.93
N MET A 53 -2.78 -0.92 -3.14
CA MET A 53 -3.33 0.39 -3.45
C MET A 53 -3.23 1.36 -2.25
N GLY A 54 -3.48 0.88 -1.04
CA GLY A 54 -3.31 1.65 0.19
C GLY A 54 -1.86 1.98 0.50
N GLY A 55 -0.94 1.06 0.20
CA GLY A 55 0.49 1.31 0.28
C GLY A 55 0.98 2.32 -0.77
N PHE A 56 0.48 2.21 -2.00
CA PHE A 56 0.72 3.16 -3.09
C PHE A 56 0.26 4.57 -2.73
N ALA A 57 -0.97 4.70 -2.23
CA ALA A 57 -1.56 5.99 -1.88
C ALA A 57 -0.75 6.72 -0.79
N VAL A 58 -0.26 6.02 0.24
CA VAL A 58 0.60 6.59 1.28
C VAL A 58 2.00 6.93 0.75
N ALA A 59 2.59 6.07 -0.08
CA ALA A 59 3.88 6.36 -0.68
C ALA A 59 3.81 7.62 -1.55
N LEU A 60 2.72 7.76 -2.33
CA LEU A 60 2.47 8.92 -3.17
C LEU A 60 2.20 10.17 -2.34
N SER A 61 1.40 10.05 -1.27
CA SER A 61 1.11 11.18 -0.39
C SER A 61 2.38 11.74 0.24
N LEU A 62 3.28 10.89 0.73
CA LEU A 62 4.56 11.30 1.31
C LEU A 62 5.52 11.88 0.27
N PHE A 63 5.52 11.33 -0.94
CA PHE A 63 6.33 11.88 -2.03
C PHE A 63 5.92 13.32 -2.36
N ILE A 64 4.62 13.57 -2.52
CA ILE A 64 4.10 14.89 -2.89
C ILE A 64 4.22 15.89 -1.73
N VAL A 65 3.86 15.47 -0.51
CA VAL A 65 3.92 16.33 0.69
C VAL A 65 5.32 16.88 0.93
N ASN A 66 6.36 16.06 0.70
CA ASN A 66 7.74 16.49 0.87
C ASN A 66 8.27 17.38 -0.27
N ARG A 67 7.61 17.37 -1.44
CA ARG A 67 7.98 18.23 -2.56
C ARG A 67 7.32 19.61 -2.49
N LEU A 68 6.19 19.72 -1.79
CA LEU A 68 5.47 20.98 -1.62
C LEU A 68 6.15 21.91 -0.61
N PRO A 69 6.25 23.23 -0.90
CA PRO A 69 6.69 24.20 0.09
C PRO A 69 5.67 24.29 1.24
N LYS A 70 6.18 24.34 2.48
CA LYS A 70 5.36 24.43 3.69
C LYS A 70 4.81 25.85 3.85
N LYS A 71 3.48 26.00 3.85
CA LYS A 71 2.74 27.23 4.12
C LYS A 71 2.03 27.22 5.49
N PHE A 72 1.67 26.04 6.02
CA PHE A 72 0.96 25.92 7.31
C PHE A 72 1.45 24.72 8.15
N LYS A 73 1.24 24.78 9.48
CA LYS A 73 1.72 23.77 10.46
C LYS A 73 1.18 22.35 10.22
N TYR A 74 -0.07 22.20 9.75
CA TYR A 74 -0.73 20.91 9.53
C TYR A 74 -0.87 20.51 8.04
N GLN A 75 -0.21 21.25 7.14
CA GLN A 75 -0.34 21.03 5.69
C GLN A 75 -0.01 19.59 5.28
N ASN A 76 1.01 18.98 5.89
CA ASN A 76 1.44 17.62 5.56
C ASN A 76 0.35 16.57 5.79
N VAL A 77 -0.42 16.74 6.86
CA VAL A 77 -1.49 15.80 7.23
C VAL A 77 -2.69 16.02 6.31
N VAL A 78 -3.10 17.27 6.10
CA VAL A 78 -4.26 17.62 5.26
C VAL A 78 -4.02 17.21 3.80
N VAL A 79 -2.88 17.60 3.23
CA VAL A 79 -2.51 17.24 1.86
C VAL A 79 -2.31 15.73 1.74
N GLY A 80 -1.74 15.08 2.75
CA GLY A 80 -1.57 13.64 2.76
C GLY A 80 -2.90 12.88 2.68
N TRP A 81 -3.87 13.25 3.53
CA TRP A 81 -5.22 12.69 3.50
C TRP A 81 -5.96 13.00 2.20
N LEU A 82 -5.81 14.23 1.68
CA LEU A 82 -6.43 14.62 0.42
C LEU A 82 -5.94 13.75 -0.74
N ILE A 83 -4.63 13.51 -0.84
CA ILE A 83 -4.04 12.63 -1.87
C ILE A 83 -4.51 11.19 -1.70
N TYR A 84 -4.51 10.69 -0.46
CA TYR A 84 -4.97 9.34 -0.14
C TYR A 84 -6.42 9.10 -0.59
N LEU A 85 -7.32 10.01 -0.21
CA LEU A 85 -8.73 9.95 -0.59
C LEU A 85 -8.91 10.12 -2.10
N THR A 86 -8.20 11.07 -2.71
CA THR A 86 -8.26 11.30 -4.16
C THR A 86 -7.73 10.11 -4.96
N THR A 87 -6.86 9.28 -4.38
CA THR A 87 -6.35 8.06 -5.02
C THR A 87 -7.34 6.90 -4.88
N LEU A 88 -7.96 6.74 -3.70
CA LEU A 88 -8.85 5.61 -3.42
C LEU A 88 -10.27 5.80 -3.93
N ILE A 89 -10.84 7.01 -3.85
CA ILE A 89 -12.22 7.29 -4.26
C ILE A 89 -12.46 6.93 -5.73
N PRO A 90 -11.60 7.30 -6.70
CA PRO A 90 -11.79 6.94 -8.10
C PRO A 90 -11.63 5.43 -8.36
N MET A 91 -10.82 4.74 -7.56
CA MET A 91 -10.56 3.31 -7.69
C MET A 91 -11.64 2.45 -7.02
N TYR A 92 -12.33 3.00 -6.01
CA TYR A 92 -13.36 2.30 -5.25
C TYR A 92 -14.47 1.65 -6.10
N PRO A 93 -15.10 2.32 -7.09
CA PRO A 93 -16.15 1.69 -7.88
C PRO A 93 -15.68 0.51 -8.73
N PHE A 94 -14.39 0.44 -9.07
CA PHE A 94 -13.83 -0.64 -9.89
C PHE A 94 -13.42 -1.88 -9.08
N LEU A 95 -13.31 -1.75 -7.76
CA LEU A 95 -12.74 -2.77 -6.87
C LEU A 95 -13.72 -3.21 -5.76
N LYS A 96 -15.00 -2.84 -5.90
CA LYS A 96 -16.10 -3.38 -5.08
C LYS A 96 -16.47 -4.78 -5.55
N GLY A 97 -16.48 -5.76 -4.64
CA GLY A 97 -16.96 -7.10 -4.99
C GLY A 97 -16.75 -8.15 -3.91
N ASP A 98 -15.73 -8.01 -3.06
CA ASP A 98 -15.51 -8.93 -1.95
C ASP A 98 -15.94 -8.26 -0.63
N TYR A 99 -16.98 -8.83 -0.01
CA TYR A 99 -17.47 -8.44 1.31
C TYR A 99 -17.29 -9.59 2.30
N VAL A 100 -16.84 -9.28 3.53
CA VAL A 100 -16.99 -10.19 4.68
C VAL A 100 -18.20 -9.72 5.48
N SER A 101 -19.11 -10.65 5.77
CA SER A 101 -20.17 -10.42 6.74
C SER A 101 -19.61 -10.60 8.15
N TRP A 102 -19.43 -9.51 8.89
CA TRP A 102 -19.17 -9.59 10.32
C TRP A 102 -20.50 -9.49 11.06
N PHE A 103 -20.89 -10.58 11.72
CA PHE A 103 -22.07 -10.61 12.56
C PHE A 103 -21.69 -10.23 14.00
N ILE A 104 -22.21 -9.10 14.48
CA ILE A 104 -22.07 -8.69 15.88
C ILE A 104 -23.44 -8.90 16.52
N SER A 105 -23.52 -9.82 17.48
CA SER A 105 -24.70 -10.05 18.33
C SER A 105 -24.30 -9.78 19.78
N ALA A 106 -24.04 -8.51 20.07
CA ALA A 106 -23.69 -8.06 21.42
C ALA A 106 -24.94 -7.83 22.30
N GLY A 107 -26.13 -7.74 21.69
CA GLY A 107 -27.43 -7.68 22.38
C GLY A 107 -28.39 -6.66 21.77
N GLY A 108 -29.70 -6.92 21.83
CA GLY A 108 -30.77 -6.08 21.27
C GLY A 108 -31.56 -6.75 20.15
N ASP A 109 -32.68 -6.13 19.74
CA ASP A 109 -33.55 -6.66 18.69
C ASP A 109 -32.87 -6.75 17.32
N TYR A 110 -33.37 -7.67 16.48
CA TYR A 110 -32.90 -7.87 15.11
C TYR A 110 -32.94 -6.55 14.33
N GLY A 111 -31.78 -6.07 13.85
CA GLY A 111 -31.66 -4.80 13.13
C GLY A 111 -31.24 -3.59 13.99
N SER A 112 -31.13 -3.76 15.31
CA SER A 112 -30.52 -2.76 16.20
C SER A 112 -29.02 -2.64 15.95
N LEU A 113 -28.40 -1.50 16.31
CA LEU A 113 -26.98 -1.20 16.05
C LEU A 113 -26.00 -2.29 16.56
N LEU A 114 -26.43 -3.03 17.60
CA LEU A 114 -25.67 -4.08 18.28
C LEU A 114 -26.08 -5.51 17.86
N ASN A 115 -27.03 -5.66 16.94
CA ASN A 115 -27.50 -6.94 16.38
C ASN A 115 -27.78 -6.81 14.87
N LYS A 116 -26.72 -6.52 14.11
CA LYS A 116 -26.77 -6.29 12.66
C LYS A 116 -25.53 -6.89 11.98
N THR A 117 -25.74 -7.50 10.81
CA THR A 117 -24.66 -7.96 9.95
C THR A 117 -24.05 -6.76 9.23
N TYR A 118 -22.80 -6.45 9.54
CA TYR A 118 -22.03 -5.44 8.82
C TYR A 118 -21.30 -6.10 7.65
N LEU A 119 -21.56 -5.61 6.44
CA LEU A 119 -20.81 -5.98 5.25
C LEU A 119 -19.56 -5.11 5.19
N ILE A 120 -18.41 -5.70 5.48
CA ILE A 120 -17.12 -5.00 5.46
C ILE A 120 -16.45 -5.29 4.12
N ASP A 121 -16.12 -4.24 3.40
CA ASP A 121 -15.44 -4.29 2.11
C ASP A 121 -13.95 -4.65 2.31
N LEU A 122 -13.50 -5.80 1.77
CA LEU A 122 -12.10 -6.23 1.92
C LEU A 122 -11.13 -5.26 1.25
N PHE A 123 -11.55 -4.53 0.21
CA PHE A 123 -10.67 -3.56 -0.44
C PHE A 123 -10.34 -2.41 0.51
N ILE A 124 -11.33 -1.90 1.25
CA ILE A 124 -11.12 -0.82 2.24
C ILE A 124 -10.22 -1.31 3.37
N VAL A 125 -10.49 -2.50 3.92
CA VAL A 125 -9.68 -3.09 4.99
C VAL A 125 -8.25 -3.32 4.51
N GLY A 126 -8.09 -3.92 3.33
CA GLY A 126 -6.80 -4.14 2.69
C GLY A 126 -6.04 -2.82 2.51
N SER A 127 -6.71 -1.79 2.00
CA SER A 127 -6.11 -0.46 1.84
C SER A 127 -5.59 0.13 3.15
N ILE A 128 -6.38 0.06 4.22
CA ILE A 128 -5.95 0.53 5.54
C ILE A 128 -4.73 -0.26 6.03
N ILE A 129 -4.75 -1.59 5.90
CA ILE A 129 -3.63 -2.46 6.29
C ILE A 129 -2.37 -2.10 5.50
N GLY A 130 -2.49 -1.96 4.18
CA GLY A 130 -1.38 -1.58 3.30
C GLY A 130 -0.79 -0.21 3.65
N SER A 131 -1.65 0.77 3.93
CA SER A 131 -1.24 2.09 4.39
C SER A 131 -0.47 2.03 5.70
N LEU A 132 -0.96 1.28 6.69
CA LEU A 132 -0.29 1.10 7.97
C LEU A 132 1.07 0.42 7.80
N ILE A 133 1.15 -0.65 6.99
CA ILE A 133 2.40 -1.37 6.71
C ILE A 133 3.47 -0.42 6.18
N VAL A 134 3.13 0.44 5.20
CA VAL A 134 4.08 1.40 4.63
C VAL A 134 4.57 2.38 5.70
N LEU A 135 3.67 2.95 6.51
CA LEU A 135 4.03 3.87 7.59
C LEU A 135 4.93 3.21 8.65
N TYR A 136 4.60 1.99 9.05
CA TYR A 136 5.41 1.22 10.01
C TYR A 136 6.76 0.83 9.43
N SER A 137 6.81 0.40 8.18
CA SER A 137 8.05 0.01 7.49
C SER A 137 9.06 1.15 7.45
N MET A 138 8.63 2.38 7.13
CA MET A 138 9.53 3.55 7.12
C MET A 138 10.09 3.86 8.50
N LYS A 139 9.26 3.85 9.54
CA LYS A 139 9.71 4.05 10.93
C LYS A 139 10.64 2.93 11.41
N LEU A 140 10.39 1.70 10.98
CA LEU A 140 11.22 0.55 11.32
C LEU A 140 12.58 0.65 10.62
N SER A 141 12.61 1.08 9.36
CA SER A 141 13.85 1.30 8.61
C SER A 141 14.77 2.33 9.27
N THR A 142 14.23 3.44 9.78
CA THR A 142 15.04 4.44 10.50
C THR A 142 15.57 3.90 11.82
N ARG A 143 14.74 3.20 12.61
CA ARG A 143 15.16 2.57 13.87
C ARG A 143 16.25 1.52 13.68
N ILE A 144 16.18 0.72 12.60
CA ILE A 144 17.23 -0.25 12.27
C ILE A 144 18.54 0.47 11.90
N THR A 145 18.44 1.59 11.18
CA THR A 145 19.61 2.41 10.82
C THR A 145 20.30 2.99 12.06
N GLU A 146 19.52 3.51 13.01
CA GLU A 146 20.02 4.05 14.28
C GLU A 146 20.75 2.98 15.09
N LYS A 147 20.16 1.78 15.20
CA LYS A 147 20.80 0.64 15.89
C LYS A 147 22.05 0.11 15.18
N ARG A 148 22.21 0.38 13.88
CA ARG A 148 23.38 -0.04 13.09
C ARG A 148 24.48 1.01 13.03
N GLY A 149 24.43 2.03 13.90
CA GLY A 149 25.42 3.10 13.94
C GLY A 149 25.44 3.96 12.67
N GLY A 150 24.28 4.17 12.05
CA GLY A 150 24.14 5.07 10.89
C GLY A 150 24.46 4.44 9.52
N LYS A 151 24.86 3.16 9.46
CA LYS A 151 25.12 2.47 8.18
C LYS A 151 23.82 2.01 7.52
N GLN A 152 23.30 2.81 6.59
CA GLN A 152 22.13 2.43 5.77
C GLN A 152 22.49 1.41 4.69
N ILE A 153 21.68 0.35 4.56
CA ILE A 153 21.74 -0.54 3.39
C ILE A 153 21.04 0.18 2.23
N LYS A 154 21.62 0.10 1.02
CA LYS A 154 20.96 0.61 -0.19
C LYS A 154 19.57 -0.03 -0.33
N PHE A 155 18.55 0.80 -0.55
CA PHE A 155 17.14 0.37 -0.72
C PHE A 155 16.50 -0.36 0.48
N GLN A 156 17.04 -0.23 1.70
CA GLN A 156 16.54 -0.93 2.88
C GLN A 156 15.03 -0.73 3.12
N GLY A 157 14.56 0.52 3.09
CA GLY A 157 13.14 0.83 3.30
C GLY A 157 12.24 0.26 2.21
N MET A 158 12.72 0.19 0.97
CA MET A 158 11.98 -0.43 -0.13
C MET A 158 11.85 -1.93 0.09
N ILE A 159 12.98 -2.62 0.31
CA ILE A 159 13.01 -4.07 0.52
C ILE A 159 12.06 -4.44 1.66
N LEU A 160 12.17 -3.72 2.78
CA LEU A 160 11.34 -3.98 3.95
C LEU A 160 9.84 -3.76 3.66
N THR A 161 9.50 -2.68 2.95
CA THR A 161 8.10 -2.38 2.60
C THR A 161 7.52 -3.44 1.66
N PHE A 162 8.22 -3.80 0.58
CA PHE A 162 7.73 -4.82 -0.35
C PHE A 162 7.66 -6.19 0.31
N SER A 163 8.65 -6.58 1.11
CA SER A 163 8.59 -7.84 1.85
C SER A 163 7.37 -7.90 2.75
N LEU A 164 7.08 -6.84 3.53
CA LEU A 164 5.90 -6.82 4.39
C LEU A 164 4.59 -6.83 3.59
N LEU A 165 4.49 -6.07 2.50
CA LEU A 165 3.29 -6.04 1.65
C LEU A 165 3.05 -7.40 0.99
N ILE A 166 4.09 -8.05 0.45
CA ILE A 166 3.98 -9.38 -0.17
C ILE A 166 3.53 -10.41 0.87
N ILE A 167 4.13 -10.41 2.07
CA ILE A 167 3.73 -11.31 3.15
C ILE A 167 2.25 -11.08 3.52
N SER A 168 1.84 -9.82 3.69
CA SER A 168 0.46 -9.48 4.03
C SER A 168 -0.52 -9.94 2.94
N VAL A 169 -0.16 -9.77 1.67
CA VAL A 169 -0.95 -10.23 0.53
C VAL A 169 -1.01 -11.75 0.47
N MET A 170 0.10 -12.46 0.70
CA MET A 170 0.09 -13.92 0.75
C MET A 170 -0.85 -14.42 1.86
N ILE A 171 -0.84 -13.79 3.03
CA ILE A 171 -1.75 -14.13 4.13
C ILE A 171 -3.21 -13.92 3.73
N LEU A 172 -3.56 -12.75 3.17
CA LEU A 172 -4.93 -12.45 2.73
C LEU A 172 -5.36 -13.36 1.56
N GLN A 173 -4.43 -13.75 0.71
CA GLN A 173 -4.69 -14.66 -0.39
C GLN A 173 -4.95 -16.08 0.12
N LEU A 174 -4.17 -16.56 1.09
CA LEU A 174 -4.34 -17.88 1.71
C LEU A 174 -5.54 -17.96 2.65
N TRP A 175 -6.02 -16.83 3.19
CA TRP A 175 -7.15 -16.81 4.10
C TRP A 175 -8.41 -17.39 3.42
N PRO A 176 -8.95 -18.52 3.92
CA PRO A 176 -10.15 -19.13 3.36
C PRO A 176 -11.36 -18.22 3.65
N ARG A 177 -12.25 -18.09 2.66
CA ARG A 177 -13.51 -17.34 2.81
C ARG A 177 -14.44 -18.05 3.79
#